data_AF-A0A4U3AXP6-F1
#
_entry.id   AF-A0A4U3AXP6-F1
#
_cell.length_a   1.000
_cell.length_b   1.000
_cell.length_c   1.000
_cell.angle_alpha   90.00
_cell.angle_beta   90.00
_cell.angle_gamma   90.00
#
_symmetry.space_group_name_H-M   'P 1'
#
loop_
_entity.id
_entity.type
_entity.pdbx_description
1 polymer ?
#
loop_
_entity_poly.entity_id
_entity_poly.type
_entity_poly.pdbx_seq_one_letter_code
_entity_poly.pdbx_strand_id
1 'polypeptide(L)'
;HHRPLYFYEDVYASEYKVKLGEKEFYGCLMPHEEVLILGKNFNMEVGFLYRINEYTTNVIRQNLDQVEDLWSWNRKVFNPAEEEIAGEDLVGVLLVYENSETYMYNVMNSSQVFHKYKTNATYFQVGCGIYAGLCSLLFDNFKQGAYYVEELLLNTESKYGEYLNLYMKDFVVGGNDFTDGLLHDRVRWI
;
A
#
# COMPACT_ATOMS: atom_id res chain seq x y z
N HIS A 1 8.41 25.55 -3.60
CA HIS A 1 8.10 24.61 -4.70
C HIS A 1 8.86 23.31 -4.43
N HIS A 2 8.21 22.33 -3.83
CA HIS A 2 8.75 20.98 -3.71
C HIS A 2 8.43 20.26 -5.02
N ARG A 3 9.42 20.10 -5.89
CA ARG A 3 9.25 19.24 -7.09
C ARG A 3 9.23 17.80 -6.59
N PRO A 4 8.25 16.98 -7.01
CA PRO A 4 8.35 15.54 -6.81
C PRO A 4 9.63 15.04 -7.48
N LEU A 5 10.48 14.35 -6.71
CA LEU A 5 11.60 13.60 -7.27
C LEU A 5 11.02 12.39 -8.00
N TYR A 6 10.81 12.54 -9.30
CA TYR A 6 10.65 11.39 -10.18
C TYR A 6 12.04 10.86 -10.49
N PHE A 7 12.42 9.76 -9.86
CA PHE A 7 13.52 8.96 -10.36
C PHE A 7 13.06 8.35 -11.69
N TYR A 8 13.71 8.72 -12.79
CA TYR A 8 13.50 8.13 -14.13
C TYR A 8 14.09 6.71 -14.21
N GLU A 9 14.08 6.00 -13.10
CA GLU A 9 14.73 4.72 -12.95
C GLU A 9 13.67 3.63 -12.94
N ASP A 10 14.01 2.47 -13.48
CA ASP A 10 13.11 1.33 -13.45
C ASP A 10 12.79 0.98 -12.00
N VAL A 11 11.50 0.99 -11.66
CA VAL A 11 11.05 0.87 -10.26
C VAL A 11 11.61 -0.39 -9.58
N TYR A 12 11.78 -1.47 -10.35
CA TYR A 12 12.30 -2.75 -9.85
C TYR A 12 13.83 -2.83 -9.80
N ALA A 13 14.57 -1.82 -10.29
CA ALA A 13 16.04 -1.70 -10.20
C ALA A 13 16.50 -1.19 -8.83
N SER A 14 15.56 -0.75 -7.99
CA SER A 14 15.84 -0.33 -6.62
C SER A 14 14.87 -0.97 -5.64
N GLU A 15 15.30 -1.04 -4.38
CA GLU A 15 14.46 -1.46 -3.28
C GLU A 15 14.74 -0.62 -2.03
N TYR A 16 13.72 -0.42 -1.22
CA TYR A 16 13.74 0.49 -0.08
C TYR A 16 13.40 -0.30 1.17
N LYS A 17 14.27 -0.18 2.18
CA LYS A 17 14.10 -0.88 3.45
C LYS A 17 12.92 -0.31 4.26
N VAL A 18 12.05 -1.19 4.73
CA VAL A 18 10.93 -0.89 5.61
C VAL A 18 11.03 -1.75 6.87
N LYS A 19 10.88 -1.12 8.03
CA LYS A 19 10.83 -1.79 9.32
C LYS A 19 9.57 -1.38 10.08
N LEU A 20 8.72 -2.35 10.40
CA LEU A 20 7.49 -2.20 11.17
C LEU A 20 7.61 -3.07 12.44
N GLY A 21 8.37 -2.59 13.42
CA GLY A 21 8.71 -3.36 14.62
C GLY A 21 9.59 -4.56 14.28
N GLU A 22 9.08 -5.77 14.53
CA GLU A 22 9.78 -7.03 14.21
C GLU A 22 9.69 -7.42 12.72
N LYS A 23 8.80 -6.79 11.94
CA LYS A 23 8.70 -7.05 10.50
C LYS A 23 9.67 -6.16 9.74
N GLU A 24 10.52 -6.76 8.92
CA GLU A 24 11.44 -6.04 8.03
C GLU A 24 11.33 -6.58 6.60
N PHE A 25 11.29 -5.69 5.61
CA PHE A 25 11.28 -6.06 4.20
C PHE A 25 11.85 -4.97 3.30
N TYR A 26 12.06 -5.30 2.04
CA TYR A 26 12.42 -4.35 0.99
C TYR A 26 11.29 -4.25 -0.04
N GLY A 27 10.85 -3.03 -0.34
CA GLY A 27 9.80 -2.74 -1.31
C GLY A 27 10.30 -1.80 -2.40
N CYS A 28 9.68 -1.82 -3.56
CA CYS A 28 10.00 -0.89 -4.66
C CYS A 28 9.19 0.40 -4.48
N LEU A 29 9.77 1.56 -4.83
CA LEU A 29 9.07 2.84 -4.78
C LEU A 29 8.16 2.99 -6.00
N MET A 30 6.88 2.72 -5.82
CA MET A 30 5.89 2.73 -6.89
C MET A 30 5.17 4.08 -6.97
N PRO A 31 4.86 4.57 -8.18
CA PRO A 31 3.98 5.71 -8.33
C PRO A 31 2.56 5.32 -7.90
N HIS A 32 1.98 6.06 -6.95
CA HIS A 32 0.61 5.87 -6.51
C HIS A 32 -0.04 7.21 -6.20
N GLU A 33 -1.36 7.28 -6.29
CA GLU A 33 -2.12 8.53 -6.28
C GLU A 33 -2.05 9.26 -4.93
N GLU A 34 -2.17 8.55 -3.81
CA GLU A 34 -2.08 9.12 -2.45
C GLU A 34 -0.74 9.79 -2.18
N VAL A 35 0.35 9.40 -2.86
CA VAL A 35 1.67 10.03 -2.70
C VAL A 35 1.59 11.51 -3.07
N LEU A 36 0.83 11.85 -4.12
CA LEU A 36 0.65 13.22 -4.56
C LEU A 36 -0.28 13.99 -3.62
N ILE A 37 -1.39 13.38 -3.21
CA ILE A 37 -2.41 14.03 -2.38
C ILE A 37 -1.89 14.24 -0.94
N LEU A 38 -1.32 13.22 -0.32
CA LEU A 38 -0.71 13.32 1.01
C LEU A 38 0.49 14.28 1.02
N GLY A 39 1.38 14.17 0.03
CA GLY A 39 2.53 15.06 -0.08
C GLY A 39 2.11 16.53 -0.20
N LYS A 40 1.04 16.81 -0.95
CA LYS A 40 0.46 18.16 -1.05
C LYS A 40 -0.18 18.61 0.27
N ASN A 41 -0.98 17.76 0.91
CA ASN A 41 -1.77 18.13 2.08
C ASN A 41 -0.91 18.34 3.33
N PHE A 42 0.14 17.55 3.50
CA PHE A 42 0.99 17.59 4.69
C PHE A 42 2.37 18.21 4.48
N ASN A 43 2.74 18.55 3.24
CA ASN A 43 4.02 19.15 2.90
C ASN A 43 5.23 18.34 3.43
N MET A 44 5.22 17.04 3.19
CA MET A 44 6.25 16.09 3.61
C MET A 44 6.71 15.21 2.44
N GLU A 45 7.86 14.55 2.61
CA GLU A 45 8.26 13.46 1.71
C GLU A 45 7.30 12.27 1.90
N VAL A 46 6.75 11.75 0.80
CA VAL A 46 5.84 10.61 0.80
C VAL A 46 6.28 9.64 -0.28
N GLY A 47 6.24 8.34 0.01
CA GLY A 47 6.51 7.27 -0.94
C GLY A 47 5.59 6.09 -0.72
N PHE A 48 5.21 5.42 -1.80
CA PHE A 48 4.46 4.17 -1.75
C PHE A 48 5.41 3.00 -2.00
N LEU A 49 5.77 2.29 -0.93
CA LEU A 49 6.72 1.19 -0.97
C LEU A 49 5.98 -0.14 -1.10
N TYR A 50 6.10 -0.78 -2.26
CA TYR A 50 5.32 -1.96 -2.61
C TYR A 50 6.20 -3.18 -2.83
N ARG A 51 5.82 -4.31 -2.23
CA ARG A 51 6.47 -5.61 -2.43
C ARG A 51 5.44 -6.63 -2.89
N ILE A 52 5.69 -7.25 -4.04
CA ILE A 52 4.94 -8.41 -4.52
C ILE A 52 5.73 -9.70 -4.27
N ASN A 53 5.11 -10.84 -4.58
CA ASN A 53 5.75 -12.14 -4.47
C ASN A 53 7.11 -12.16 -5.18
N GLU A 54 8.08 -12.84 -4.58
CA GLU A 54 9.49 -12.82 -5.01
C GLU A 54 9.66 -13.35 -6.44
N TYR A 55 8.86 -14.34 -6.83
CA TYR A 55 8.89 -14.89 -8.18
C TYR A 55 8.62 -13.80 -9.23
N THR A 56 7.53 -13.04 -9.08
CA THR A 56 7.17 -11.98 -10.04
C THR A 56 8.20 -10.85 -10.02
N THR A 57 8.65 -10.44 -8.83
CA THR A 57 9.71 -9.44 -8.68
C THR A 57 10.99 -9.86 -9.41
N ASN A 58 11.43 -11.11 -9.24
CA ASN A 58 12.63 -11.63 -9.88
C ASN A 58 12.48 -11.74 -11.40
N VAL A 59 11.32 -12.16 -11.89
CA VAL A 59 11.03 -12.18 -13.34
C VAL A 59 11.15 -10.79 -13.93
N ILE A 60 10.56 -9.77 -13.30
CA ILE A 60 10.66 -8.39 -13.81
C ILE A 60 12.11 -7.90 -13.76
N ARG A 61 12.82 -8.12 -12.65
CA ARG A 61 14.23 -7.72 -12.48
C ARG A 61 15.15 -8.34 -13.53
N GLN A 62 14.95 -9.61 -13.86
CA GLN A 62 15.76 -10.30 -14.88
C GLN A 62 15.50 -9.82 -16.32
N ASN A 63 14.45 -9.02 -16.53
CA ASN A 63 14.03 -8.54 -17.84
C ASN A 63 13.93 -7.00 -17.90
N LEU A 64 14.64 -6.26 -17.04
CA LEU A 64 14.58 -4.78 -17.01
C LEU A 64 14.96 -4.14 -18.36
N ASP A 65 15.93 -4.71 -19.08
CA ASP A 65 16.32 -4.21 -20.40
C ASP A 65 15.28 -4.50 -21.51
N GLN A 66 14.30 -5.38 -21.24
CA GLN A 66 13.34 -5.92 -22.21
C GLN A 66 11.93 -6.09 -21.60
N VAL A 67 11.50 -5.15 -20.75
CA VAL A 67 10.22 -5.25 -20.02
C VAL A 67 9.03 -5.38 -20.96
N GLU A 68 9.11 -4.82 -22.17
CA GLU A 68 8.06 -4.89 -23.17
C GLU A 68 7.70 -6.34 -23.57
N ASP A 69 8.67 -7.25 -23.52
CA ASP A 69 8.44 -8.65 -23.86
C ASP A 69 7.50 -9.32 -22.85
N LEU A 70 7.54 -8.89 -21.57
CA LEU A 70 6.66 -9.41 -20.51
C LEU A 70 5.17 -9.12 -20.82
N TRP A 71 4.86 -8.10 -21.63
CA TRP A 71 3.49 -7.82 -22.06
C TRP A 71 2.92 -8.89 -23.00
N SER A 72 3.78 -9.64 -23.69
CA SER A 72 3.38 -10.72 -24.59
C SER A 72 3.24 -12.07 -23.89
N TRP A 73 3.76 -12.19 -22.66
CA TRP A 73 3.72 -13.45 -21.92
C TRP A 73 2.31 -13.80 -21.46
N ASN A 74 2.04 -15.10 -21.33
CA ASN A 74 0.79 -15.57 -20.77
C ASN A 74 0.74 -15.25 -19.26
N ARG A 75 0.04 -14.17 -18.90
CA ARG A 75 -0.11 -13.71 -17.51
C ARG A 75 -1.39 -14.28 -16.91
N LYS A 76 -1.29 -14.82 -15.69
CA LYS A 76 -2.44 -15.24 -14.88
C LYS A 76 -2.39 -14.52 -13.54
N VAL A 77 -3.54 -14.04 -13.09
CA VAL A 77 -3.73 -13.60 -11.70
C VAL A 77 -4.08 -14.83 -10.88
N PHE A 78 -3.43 -15.02 -9.73
CA PHE A 78 -3.75 -16.14 -8.86
C PHE A 78 -5.21 -16.08 -8.40
N ASN A 79 -5.96 -17.14 -8.68
CA ASN A 79 -7.36 -17.29 -8.32
C ASN A 79 -7.49 -18.30 -7.17
N PRO A 80 -7.87 -17.87 -5.95
CA PRO A 80 -7.96 -18.79 -4.82
C PRO A 80 -9.07 -19.84 -4.95
N ALA A 81 -9.99 -19.68 -5.92
CA ALA A 81 -10.98 -20.70 -6.25
C ALA A 81 -10.44 -21.84 -7.11
N GLU A 82 -9.30 -21.65 -7.78
CA GLU A 82 -8.65 -22.66 -8.62
C GLU A 82 -7.49 -23.33 -7.90
N GLU A 83 -6.74 -22.55 -7.11
CA GLU A 83 -5.49 -22.97 -6.49
C GLU A 83 -5.44 -22.44 -5.05
N GLU A 84 -4.86 -23.21 -4.13
CA GLU A 84 -4.65 -22.73 -2.76
C GLU A 84 -3.61 -21.59 -2.75
N ILE A 85 -4.03 -20.41 -2.32
CA ILE A 85 -3.13 -19.25 -2.15
C ILE A 85 -2.79 -19.13 -0.67
N ALA A 86 -1.56 -19.51 -0.34
CA ALA A 86 -0.96 -19.25 0.97
C ALA A 86 -0.33 -17.85 1.02
N GLY A 87 -0.17 -17.32 2.23
CA GLY A 87 0.44 -16.02 2.50
C GLY A 87 -0.54 -14.98 3.03
N GLU A 88 -0.03 -13.77 3.20
CA GLU A 88 -0.73 -12.64 3.77
C GLU A 88 -0.55 -11.39 2.92
N ASP A 89 -1.51 -10.49 2.98
CA ASP A 89 -1.36 -9.12 2.50
C ASP A 89 -1.21 -8.18 3.71
N LEU A 90 -0.20 -7.33 3.66
CA LEU A 90 0.11 -6.32 4.66
C LEU A 90 0.03 -4.94 4.00
N VAL A 91 -0.87 -4.11 4.51
CA VAL A 91 -0.99 -2.71 4.11
C VAL A 91 -0.86 -1.83 5.34
N GLY A 92 -0.12 -0.73 5.22
CA GLY A 92 0.14 0.13 6.36
C GLY A 92 0.81 1.43 5.99
N VAL A 93 1.05 2.24 7.02
CA VAL A 93 1.69 3.54 6.95
C VAL A 93 2.85 3.55 7.94
N LEU A 94 3.99 4.08 7.51
CA LEU A 94 5.16 4.36 8.33
C LEU A 94 5.38 5.87 8.34
N LEU A 95 5.30 6.49 9.52
CA LEU A 95 5.66 7.88 9.74
C LEU A 95 7.08 7.94 10.30
N VAL A 96 7.92 8.72 9.63
CA VAL A 96 9.33 8.88 9.98
C VAL A 96 9.53 10.23 10.66
N TYR A 97 10.05 10.21 11.88
CA TYR A 97 10.50 11.38 12.62
C TYR A 97 12.03 11.41 12.67
N GLU A 98 12.60 12.51 13.15
CA GLU A 98 14.06 12.71 13.18
C GLU A 98 14.83 11.58 13.91
N ASN A 99 14.25 11.01 14.97
CA ASN A 99 14.92 10.03 15.83
C ASN A 99 14.08 8.77 16.08
N SER A 100 12.89 8.66 15.50
CA SER A 100 11.98 7.55 15.74
C SER A 100 11.02 7.36 14.58
N GLU A 101 10.33 6.23 14.57
CA GLU A 101 9.29 5.95 13.60
C GLU A 101 8.02 5.49 14.30
N THR A 102 6.88 5.74 13.69
CA THR A 102 5.59 5.22 14.14
C THR A 102 4.91 4.55 12.98
N TYR A 103 4.37 3.35 13.20
CA TYR A 103 3.70 2.61 12.15
C TYR A 103 2.31 2.19 12.57
N MET A 104 1.46 2.03 11.57
CA MET A 104 0.18 1.35 11.66
C MET A 104 0.01 0.44 10.45
N TYR A 105 -0.34 -0.82 10.65
CA TYR A 105 -0.61 -1.73 9.54
C TYR A 105 -1.72 -2.73 9.88
N ASN A 106 -2.37 -3.24 8.85
CA ASN A 106 -3.28 -4.37 8.92
C ASN A 106 -2.69 -5.53 8.10
N VAL A 107 -2.90 -6.76 8.61
CA VAL A 107 -2.48 -7.99 7.93
C VAL A 107 -3.69 -8.88 7.75
N MET A 108 -3.84 -9.46 6.56
CA MET A 108 -4.88 -10.43 6.28
C MET A 108 -4.30 -11.67 5.63
N ASN A 109 -4.62 -12.84 6.18
CA ASN A 109 -4.21 -14.12 5.62
C ASN A 109 -5.15 -14.54 4.48
N SER A 110 -4.59 -14.86 3.31
CA SER A 110 -5.37 -15.19 2.11
C SER A 110 -6.25 -16.44 2.28
N SER A 111 -5.76 -17.48 2.94
CA SER A 111 -6.53 -18.72 3.18
C SER A 111 -7.74 -18.46 4.09
N GLN A 112 -7.56 -17.68 5.16
CA GLN A 112 -8.65 -17.33 6.08
C GLN A 112 -9.70 -16.43 5.41
N VAL A 113 -9.25 -15.42 4.67
CA VAL A 113 -10.12 -14.53 3.89
C VAL A 113 -10.90 -15.33 2.85
N PHE A 114 -10.24 -16.21 2.10
CA PHE A 114 -10.90 -17.02 1.08
C PHE A 114 -11.94 -17.95 1.68
N HIS A 115 -11.64 -18.61 2.80
CA HIS A 115 -12.60 -19.49 3.46
C HIS A 115 -13.94 -18.78 3.73
N LYS A 116 -13.89 -17.52 4.16
CA LYS A 116 -15.07 -16.73 4.53
C LYS A 116 -15.70 -15.95 3.37
N TYR A 117 -14.89 -15.31 2.53
CA TYR A 117 -15.33 -14.31 1.55
C TYR A 117 -15.12 -14.72 0.09
N LYS A 118 -14.49 -15.88 -0.16
CA LYS A 118 -14.24 -16.43 -1.50
C LYS A 118 -13.42 -15.50 -2.40
N THR A 119 -12.51 -14.74 -1.80
CA THR A 119 -11.52 -13.88 -2.48
C THR A 119 -10.17 -13.94 -1.76
N ASN A 120 -9.10 -13.35 -2.32
CA ASN A 120 -7.79 -13.27 -1.67
C ASN A 120 -7.71 -12.05 -0.72
N ALA A 121 -6.64 -11.98 0.10
CA ALA A 121 -6.46 -10.91 1.08
C ALA A 121 -6.40 -9.51 0.43
N THR A 122 -5.66 -9.38 -0.68
CA THR A 122 -5.50 -8.12 -1.43
C THR A 122 -6.84 -7.55 -1.89
N TYR A 123 -7.63 -8.36 -2.60
CA TYR A 123 -8.93 -7.93 -3.10
C TYR A 123 -9.93 -7.70 -1.98
N PHE A 124 -9.80 -8.41 -0.86
CA PHE A 124 -10.66 -8.16 0.28
C PHE A 124 -10.36 -6.80 0.93
N GLN A 125 -9.09 -6.42 1.11
CA GLN A 125 -8.71 -5.09 1.62
C GLN A 125 -9.19 -3.98 0.68
N VAL A 126 -9.02 -4.13 -0.64
CA VAL A 126 -9.58 -3.20 -1.63
C VAL A 126 -11.11 -3.13 -1.52
N GLY A 127 -11.77 -4.28 -1.40
CA GLY A 127 -13.22 -4.38 -1.22
C GLY A 127 -13.73 -3.67 0.03
N CYS A 128 -12.97 -3.71 1.13
CA CYS A 128 -13.28 -2.98 2.36
C CYS A 128 -13.29 -1.46 2.11
N GLY A 129 -12.32 -0.94 1.36
CA GLY A 129 -12.25 0.48 1.01
C GLY A 129 -13.40 0.92 0.10
N ILE A 130 -13.74 0.12 -0.93
CA ILE A 130 -14.89 0.38 -1.81
C ILE A 130 -16.19 0.38 -1.00
N TYR A 131 -16.37 -0.61 -0.13
CA TYR A 131 -17.53 -0.70 0.75
C TYR A 131 -17.65 0.54 1.64
N ALA A 132 -16.54 0.95 2.28
CA ALA A 132 -16.52 2.13 3.14
C ALA A 132 -16.87 3.41 2.36
N GLY A 133 -16.30 3.60 1.16
CA GLY A 133 -16.61 4.74 0.30
C GLY A 133 -18.07 4.77 -0.14
N LEU A 134 -18.64 3.61 -0.49
CA LEU A 134 -20.05 3.50 -0.85
C LEU A 134 -20.97 3.80 0.34
N CYS A 135 -20.64 3.28 1.52
CA CYS A 135 -21.38 3.58 2.75
C CYS A 135 -21.35 5.08 3.07
N SER A 136 -20.19 5.73 2.93
CA SER A 136 -20.08 7.18 3.10
C SER A 136 -20.98 7.93 2.13
N LEU A 137 -21.01 7.56 0.85
CA LEU A 137 -21.88 8.20 -0.14
C LEU A 137 -23.38 8.00 0.14
N LEU A 138 -23.78 6.85 0.71
CA LEU A 138 -25.18 6.51 0.93
C LEU A 138 -25.72 6.99 2.28
N PHE A 139 -24.88 7.06 3.31
CA PHE A 139 -25.33 7.21 4.69
C PHE A 139 -24.76 8.43 5.42
N ASP A 140 -23.65 9.01 4.95
CA ASP A 140 -23.13 10.25 5.55
C ASP A 140 -23.78 11.48 4.90
N ASN A 141 -23.65 12.62 5.58
CA ASN A 141 -24.11 13.90 5.07
C ASN A 141 -22.92 14.85 4.90
N PHE A 142 -22.50 15.06 3.65
CA PHE A 142 -21.48 16.04 3.27
C PHE A 142 -21.86 16.70 1.95
N LYS A 143 -21.22 17.83 1.64
CA LYS A 143 -21.50 18.57 0.41
C LYS A 143 -21.17 17.69 -0.81
N GLN A 144 -22.05 17.68 -1.82
CA GLN A 144 -21.77 16.96 -3.06
C GLN A 144 -20.51 17.50 -3.75
N GLY A 145 -19.67 16.59 -4.22
CA GLY A 145 -18.39 16.90 -4.85
C GLY A 145 -17.61 15.64 -5.21
N ALA A 146 -16.45 15.83 -5.83
CA ALA A 146 -15.45 14.78 -6.00
C ALA A 146 -14.40 14.95 -4.91
N TYR A 147 -14.11 13.86 -4.21
CA TYR A 147 -13.19 13.84 -3.07
C TYR A 147 -12.22 12.69 -3.24
N TYR A 148 -10.94 12.95 -3.00
CA TYR A 148 -10.01 11.89 -2.60
C TYR A 148 -10.34 11.42 -1.18
N VAL A 149 -9.93 10.22 -0.79
CA VAL A 149 -10.29 9.65 0.52
C VAL A 149 -9.73 10.51 1.66
N GLU A 150 -8.53 11.03 1.50
CA GLU A 150 -7.88 11.95 2.44
C GLU A 150 -8.67 13.25 2.57
N GLU A 151 -9.16 13.80 1.46
CA GLU A 151 -9.94 15.03 1.47
C GLU A 151 -11.33 14.82 2.07
N LEU A 152 -11.94 13.65 1.82
CA LEU A 152 -13.19 13.25 2.45
C LEU A 152 -13.03 13.21 3.97
N LEU A 153 -11.96 12.58 4.47
CA LEU A 153 -11.68 12.45 5.90
C LEU A 153 -11.27 13.78 6.56
N LEU A 154 -10.50 14.63 5.87
CA LEU A 154 -9.99 15.88 6.44
C LEU A 154 -11.01 17.03 6.40
N ASN A 155 -11.88 17.06 5.39
CA ASN A 155 -12.74 18.22 5.11
C ASN A 155 -14.22 17.96 5.37
N THR A 156 -14.60 16.75 5.82
CA THR A 156 -15.99 16.39 6.10
C THR A 156 -16.12 15.60 7.39
N GLU A 157 -17.34 15.37 7.85
CA GLU A 157 -17.65 14.48 8.99
C GLU A 157 -17.96 13.04 8.54
N SER A 158 -17.37 12.60 7.43
CA SER A 158 -17.60 11.25 6.91
C SER A 158 -17.15 10.17 7.89
N LYS A 159 -17.94 9.11 8.00
CA LYS A 159 -17.70 7.92 8.82
C LYS A 159 -16.95 6.82 8.08
N TYR A 160 -16.26 7.15 6.99
CA TYR A 160 -15.51 6.19 6.16
C TYR A 160 -14.67 5.21 7.00
N GLY A 161 -13.92 5.71 8.00
CA GLY A 161 -13.12 4.88 8.89
C GLY A 161 -13.94 3.90 9.74
N GLU A 162 -15.14 4.30 10.19
CA GLU A 162 -16.05 3.40 10.92
C GLU A 162 -16.54 2.26 10.01
N TYR A 163 -16.88 2.57 8.76
CA TYR A 163 -17.32 1.58 7.79
C TYR A 163 -16.20 0.62 7.37
N LEU A 164 -14.99 1.14 7.19
CA LEU A 164 -13.79 0.33 6.90
C LEU A 164 -13.55 -0.68 8.02
N ASN A 165 -13.66 -0.23 9.27
CA ASN A 165 -13.44 -1.03 10.47
C ASN A 165 -14.50 -2.10 10.73
N LEU A 166 -15.58 -2.17 9.94
CA LEU A 166 -16.54 -3.28 10.02
C LEU A 166 -15.91 -4.61 9.59
N TYR A 167 -15.02 -4.56 8.61
CA TYR A 167 -14.36 -5.74 8.03
C TYR A 167 -12.85 -5.75 8.25
N MET A 168 -12.20 -4.58 8.24
CA MET A 168 -10.78 -4.42 8.48
C MET A 168 -10.54 -4.00 9.93
N LYS A 169 -10.53 -4.96 10.85
CA LYS A 169 -10.60 -4.67 12.30
C LYS A 169 -9.25 -4.46 12.96
N ASP A 170 -8.34 -5.41 12.76
CA ASP A 170 -7.12 -5.52 13.57
C ASP A 170 -5.98 -4.73 12.93
N PHE A 171 -5.71 -3.56 13.49
CA PHE A 171 -4.53 -2.76 13.15
C PHE A 171 -3.47 -2.91 14.23
N VAL A 172 -2.26 -3.24 13.82
CA VAL A 172 -1.09 -3.17 14.67
C VAL A 172 -0.56 -1.75 14.62
N VAL A 173 -0.48 -1.11 15.79
CA VAL A 173 0.12 0.22 15.96
C VAL A 173 1.35 0.07 16.84
N GLY A 174 2.46 0.68 16.44
CA GLY A 174 3.71 0.63 17.20
C GLY A 174 4.70 1.68 16.72
N GLY A 175 5.93 1.57 17.18
CA GLY A 175 7.02 2.45 16.76
C GLY A 175 8.38 1.78 16.81
N ASN A 176 9.34 2.42 16.16
CA ASN A 176 10.76 2.07 16.24
C ASN A 176 11.46 3.20 17.02
N ASP A 177 12.30 2.84 17.99
CA ASP A 177 13.08 3.80 18.80
C ASP A 177 14.28 4.39 18.04
N PHE A 178 14.38 4.11 16.74
CA PHE A 178 15.36 4.64 15.82
C PHE A 178 14.71 4.81 14.45
N THR A 179 15.40 5.49 13.54
CA THR A 179 14.97 5.58 12.15
C THR A 179 16.05 5.08 11.18
N ASP A 180 15.61 4.40 10.12
CA ASP A 180 16.44 4.10 8.94
C ASP A 180 16.54 5.31 7.98
N GLY A 181 15.98 6.47 8.36
CA GLY A 181 16.05 7.74 7.62
C GLY A 181 14.89 7.97 6.65
N LEU A 182 15.07 8.95 5.77
CA LEU A 182 14.12 9.30 4.70
C LEU A 182 14.22 8.32 3.52
N LEU A 183 13.45 8.52 2.45
CA LEU A 183 13.45 7.58 1.30
C LEU A 183 14.86 7.37 0.72
N HIS A 184 15.62 8.45 0.56
CA HIS A 184 16.99 8.39 0.02
C HIS A 184 17.98 7.62 0.90
N ASP A 185 17.76 7.56 2.22
CA ASP A 185 18.61 6.81 3.16
C ASP A 185 18.32 5.31 3.12
N ARG A 186 17.13 4.93 2.64
CA ARG A 186 16.63 3.54 2.63
C ARG A 186 16.91 2.79 1.35
N VAL A 187 17.34 3.47 0.29
CA VAL A 187 17.45 2.92 -1.05
C VAL A 187 18.64 1.97 -1.17
N ARG A 188 18.42 0.86 -1.87
CA ARG A 188 19.42 -0.08 -2.35
C ARG A 188 19.23 -0.31 -3.83
N TRP A 189 20.29 -0.11 -4.59
CA TRP A 189 20.34 -0.42 -6.03
C TRP A 189 20.71 -1.89 -6.24
N ILE A 190 20.12 -2.52 -7.26
CA ILE A 190 20.24 -3.96 -7.55
C ILE A 190 20.93 -4.19 -8.88
#